data_AF-A0AAD3ME84-F1
#
_entry.id   AF-A0AAD3ME84-F1
#
_cell.length_a   1.000
_cell.length_b   1.000
_cell.length_c   1.000
_cell.angle_alpha   90.00
_cell.angle_beta   90.00
_cell.angle_gamma   90.00
#
_symmetry.space_group_name_H-M   'P 1'
#
loop_
_entity.id
_entity.type
_entity.pdbx_description
1 polymer ?
#
loop_
_entity_poly.entity_id
_entity_poly.type
_entity_poly.pdbx_seq_one_letter_code
_entity_poly.pdbx_strand_id
1 'polypeptide(L)'
;MFAEILCDDLDLNPLAFVPAIASAISQQIESYPTDSILEEQADQRVIIKLNIHVGNISLVDQFEWDMSEKENSPESFALKLCSELGLGGEFVTTIAYSIRGQLSWHQRTYAFSENPLPTVEIAIRNTGDADQWCPLLETLTDAEMEKKIRDQDRNTRRMRRLANTAPSW
;
A
#
# COMPACT_ATOMS: atom_id res chain seq x y z
N MET A 1 24.13 10.05 0.31
CA MET A 1 24.44 8.61 0.49
C MET A 1 23.44 7.68 -0.20
N PHE A 2 22.19 7.48 0.27
CA PHE A 2 21.26 6.53 -0.39
C PHE A 2 21.05 6.82 -1.88
N ALA A 3 20.73 8.07 -2.24
CA ALA A 3 20.48 8.45 -3.63
C ALA A 3 21.71 8.29 -4.54
N GLU A 4 22.92 8.48 -4.01
CA GLU A 4 24.18 8.30 -4.76
C GLU A 4 24.43 6.82 -5.04
N ILE A 5 24.31 5.97 -4.02
CA ILE A 5 24.47 4.51 -4.15
C ILE A 5 23.43 3.96 -5.13
N LEU A 6 22.17 4.39 -5.02
CA LEU A 6 21.12 3.97 -5.95
C LEU A 6 21.40 4.38 -7.40
N CYS A 7 21.97 5.57 -7.63
CA CYS A 7 22.33 5.99 -8.98
C CYS A 7 23.53 5.21 -9.52
N ASP A 8 24.49 4.87 -8.67
CA ASP A 8 25.64 4.04 -9.02
C ASP A 8 25.19 2.61 -9.37
N ASP A 9 24.39 1.98 -8.51
CA ASP A 9 23.88 0.60 -8.71
C ASP A 9 23.01 0.44 -9.97
N LEU A 10 22.32 1.51 -10.39
CA LEU A 10 21.40 1.51 -11.54
C LEU A 10 21.99 2.18 -12.79
N ASP A 11 23.28 2.54 -12.80
CA ASP A 11 23.96 3.23 -13.90
C ASP A 11 23.24 4.53 -14.35
N LEU A 12 22.69 5.30 -13.41
CA LEU A 12 21.97 6.54 -13.66
C LEU A 12 22.88 7.77 -13.56
N ASN A 13 22.54 8.87 -14.26
CA ASN A 13 23.29 10.13 -14.17
C ASN A 13 23.18 10.76 -12.76
N PRO A 14 24.25 10.76 -11.94
CA PRO A 14 24.16 11.21 -10.55
C PRO A 14 23.83 12.69 -10.44
N LEU A 15 24.33 13.52 -11.36
CA LEU A 15 24.11 14.97 -11.35
C LEU A 15 22.63 15.33 -11.57
N ALA A 16 21.91 14.52 -12.32
CA ALA A 16 20.49 14.73 -12.59
C ALA A 16 19.59 14.11 -11.51
N PHE A 17 19.90 12.87 -11.09
CA PHE A 17 18.99 12.08 -10.27
C PHE A 17 19.23 12.20 -8.77
N VAL A 18 20.47 12.38 -8.30
CA VAL A 18 20.75 12.46 -6.85
C VAL A 18 19.98 13.60 -6.18
N PRO A 19 19.96 14.85 -6.70
CA PRO A 19 19.20 15.93 -6.08
C PRO A 19 17.69 15.67 -6.08
N ALA A 20 17.17 15.11 -7.18
CA ALA A 20 15.75 14.82 -7.34
C ALA A 20 15.27 13.71 -6.39
N ILE A 21 16.04 12.61 -6.28
CA ILE A 21 15.73 11.49 -5.38
C ILE A 21 15.82 11.96 -3.93
N ALA A 22 16.90 12.66 -3.56
CA ALA A 22 17.06 13.17 -2.19
C ALA A 22 15.92 14.11 -1.79
N SER A 23 15.56 15.05 -2.67
CA SER A 23 14.44 15.96 -2.43
C SER A 23 13.11 15.23 -2.30
N ALA A 24 12.85 14.23 -3.16
CA ALA A 24 11.62 13.43 -3.09
C ALA A 24 11.53 12.57 -1.83
N ILE A 25 12.65 12.06 -1.32
CA ILE A 25 12.71 11.32 -0.06
C ILE A 25 12.40 12.27 1.11
N SER A 26 13.11 13.40 1.22
CA SER A 26 12.89 14.36 2.30
C SER A 26 11.45 14.86 2.33
N GLN A 27 10.89 15.22 1.17
CA GLN A 27 9.51 15.68 1.07
C GLN A 27 8.51 14.61 1.53
N GLN A 28 8.72 13.34 1.18
CA GLN A 28 7.85 12.24 1.62
C GLN A 28 7.94 11.98 3.12
N ILE A 29 9.15 12.07 3.70
CA ILE A 29 9.36 11.94 5.15
C ILE A 29 8.65 13.06 5.90
N GLU A 30 8.80 14.32 5.45
CA GLU A 30 8.11 15.47 6.05
C GLU A 30 6.59 15.36 5.94
N SER A 31 6.08 14.74 4.87
CA SER A 31 4.65 14.53 4.67
C SER A 31 4.07 13.36 5.47
N TYR A 32 4.93 12.51 6.05
CA TYR A 32 4.50 11.33 6.78
C TYR A 32 3.91 11.76 8.13
N PRO A 33 2.70 11.28 8.49
CA PRO A 33 2.07 11.68 9.75
C PRO A 33 2.86 11.11 10.94
N THR A 34 3.30 11.98 11.85
CA THR A 34 3.99 11.58 13.09
C THR A 34 3.01 11.38 14.25
N ASP A 35 1.86 12.04 14.21
CA ASP A 35 0.86 11.96 15.27
C ASP A 35 -0.06 10.74 15.05
N SER A 36 0.07 9.73 15.91
CA SER A 36 -0.88 8.63 15.97
C SER A 36 -2.09 9.07 16.79
N ILE A 37 -3.05 9.71 16.13
CA ILE A 37 -4.30 10.25 16.74
C ILE A 37 -5.18 9.12 17.35
N LEU A 38 -4.78 7.87 17.15
CA LEU A 38 -5.63 6.69 17.22
C LEU A 38 -5.22 5.68 18.31
N GLU A 39 -4.18 5.94 19.10
CA GLU A 39 -3.59 4.96 20.05
C GLU A 39 -4.54 4.45 21.15
N GLU A 40 -5.69 5.10 21.39
CA GLU A 40 -6.60 4.78 22.50
C GLU A 40 -7.92 4.10 22.08
N GLN A 41 -8.16 3.82 20.79
CA GLN A 41 -9.43 3.21 20.35
C GLN A 41 -9.26 1.73 20.01
N ALA A 42 -10.24 0.93 20.45
CA ALA A 42 -10.34 -0.49 20.10
C ALA A 42 -11.06 -0.66 18.74
N ASP A 43 -10.66 -1.70 17.99
CA ASP A 43 -11.21 -2.10 16.69
C ASP A 43 -11.14 -0.99 15.61
N GLN A 44 -9.93 -0.78 15.08
CA GLN A 44 -9.67 0.18 14.00
C GLN A 44 -9.43 -0.53 12.66
N ARG A 45 -10.30 -1.48 12.34
CA ARG A 45 -10.18 -2.25 11.11
C ARG A 45 -10.51 -1.42 9.87
N VAL A 46 -9.64 -1.56 8.87
CA VAL A 46 -9.80 -0.98 7.54
C VAL A 46 -9.61 -2.07 6.48
N ILE A 47 -10.12 -1.82 5.27
CA ILE A 47 -9.92 -2.73 4.14
C ILE A 47 -8.69 -2.26 3.36
N ILE A 48 -7.68 -3.10 3.32
CA ILE A 48 -6.50 -2.93 2.47
C ILE A 48 -6.74 -3.65 1.14
N LYS A 49 -6.43 -2.97 0.03
CA LYS A 49 -6.55 -3.52 -1.32
C LYS A 49 -5.20 -3.51 -2.01
N LEU A 50 -4.68 -4.69 -2.35
CA LEU A 50 -3.45 -4.82 -3.11
C LEU A 50 -3.78 -4.80 -4.61
N ASN A 51 -3.00 -4.03 -5.35
CA ASN A 51 -3.00 -4.04 -6.81
C ASN A 51 -1.55 -3.82 -7.26
N ILE A 52 -0.81 -4.91 -7.40
CA ILE A 52 0.66 -4.93 -7.51
C ILE A 52 1.07 -5.57 -8.82
N HIS A 53 2.06 -4.97 -9.46
CA HIS A 53 2.47 -5.26 -10.83
C HIS A 53 3.98 -5.38 -10.83
N VAL A 54 4.50 -6.57 -11.13
CA VAL A 54 5.92 -6.92 -11.08
C VAL A 54 6.22 -7.79 -12.28
N GLY A 55 7.11 -7.32 -13.17
CA GLY A 55 7.30 -7.93 -14.48
C GLY A 55 5.98 -8.02 -15.24
N ASN A 56 5.57 -9.25 -15.58
CA ASN A 56 4.30 -9.55 -16.27
C ASN A 56 3.24 -10.16 -15.35
N ILE A 57 3.46 -10.17 -14.03
CA ILE A 57 2.54 -10.74 -13.04
C ILE A 57 1.79 -9.61 -12.33
N SER A 58 0.46 -9.74 -12.27
CA SER A 58 -0.44 -8.86 -11.55
C SER A 58 -1.03 -9.61 -10.35
N LEU A 59 -0.85 -9.03 -9.16
CA LEU A 59 -1.44 -9.49 -7.91
C LEU A 59 -2.56 -8.51 -7.51
N VAL A 60 -3.77 -9.02 -7.35
CA VAL A 60 -4.92 -8.29 -6.81
C VAL A 60 -5.44 -9.04 -5.59
N ASP A 61 -5.59 -8.36 -4.46
CA ASP A 61 -6.08 -8.98 -3.23
C ASP A 61 -6.80 -7.93 -2.36
N GLN A 62 -7.62 -8.37 -1.41
CA GLN A 62 -8.19 -7.52 -0.38
C GLN A 62 -8.37 -8.25 0.95
N PHE A 63 -8.05 -7.56 2.05
CA PHE A 63 -8.15 -8.09 3.41
C PHE A 63 -8.41 -6.99 4.43
N GLU A 64 -8.99 -7.38 5.57
CA GLU A 64 -9.19 -6.49 6.71
C GLU A 64 -7.89 -6.39 7.50
N TRP A 65 -7.54 -5.19 7.94
CA TRP A 65 -6.34 -4.91 8.72
C TRP A 65 -6.70 -4.05 9.91
N ASP A 66 -6.37 -4.50 11.12
CA ASP A 66 -6.52 -3.69 12.33
C ASP A 66 -5.31 -2.79 12.52
N MET A 67 -5.54 -1.47 12.50
CA MET A 67 -4.49 -0.46 12.70
C MET A 67 -4.09 -0.29 14.17
N SER A 68 -4.94 -0.73 15.10
CA SER A 68 -4.73 -0.57 16.55
C SER A 68 -3.81 -1.65 17.14
N GLU A 69 -3.72 -2.81 16.49
CA GLU A 69 -2.90 -3.93 16.93
C GLU A 69 -1.42 -3.71 16.59
N LYS A 70 -0.57 -3.66 17.62
CA LYS A 70 0.85 -3.28 17.51
C LYS A 70 1.70 -4.40 16.91
N GLU A 71 1.25 -5.64 17.04
CA GLU A 71 1.95 -6.81 16.48
C GLU A 71 1.67 -7.00 14.98
N ASN A 72 0.74 -6.23 14.40
CA ASN A 72 0.44 -6.29 12.96
C ASN A 72 1.59 -5.65 12.14
N SER A 73 2.47 -6.48 11.60
CA SER A 73 3.59 -6.07 10.75
C SER A 73 3.30 -6.28 9.26
N PRO A 74 3.29 -5.21 8.42
CA PRO A 74 3.18 -5.32 6.97
C PRO A 74 4.25 -6.21 6.32
N GLU A 75 5.47 -6.19 6.85
CA GLU A 75 6.60 -6.97 6.36
C GLU A 75 6.40 -8.47 6.63
N SER A 76 5.98 -8.81 7.84
CA SER A 76 5.70 -10.21 8.22
C SER A 76 4.56 -10.79 7.39
N PHE A 77 3.49 -10.00 7.20
CA PHE A 77 2.38 -10.38 6.33
C PHE A 77 2.81 -10.56 4.88
N ALA A 78 3.55 -9.60 4.31
CA ALA A 78 4.01 -9.65 2.92
C ALA A 78 4.91 -10.87 2.66
N LEU A 79 5.80 -11.20 3.60
CA LEU A 79 6.67 -12.37 3.50
C LEU A 79 5.86 -13.67 3.53
N LYS A 80 4.85 -13.75 4.41
CA LYS A 80 3.97 -14.91 4.51
C LYS A 80 3.14 -15.10 3.25
N LEU A 81 2.48 -14.04 2.77
CA LEU A 81 1.67 -14.05 1.56
C LEU A 81 2.49 -14.48 0.33
N CYS A 82 3.68 -13.90 0.15
CA CYS A 82 4.59 -14.31 -0.92
C CYS A 82 5.01 -15.78 -0.80
N SER A 83 5.29 -16.27 0.41
CA SER A 83 5.65 -17.68 0.62
C SER A 83 4.53 -18.64 0.21
N GLU A 84 3.28 -18.26 0.47
CA GLU A 84 2.10 -19.08 0.18
C GLU A 84 1.73 -19.07 -1.30
N LEU A 85 1.93 -17.93 -1.97
CA LEU A 85 1.67 -17.77 -3.39
C LEU A 85 2.85 -18.17 -4.29
N GLY A 86 3.99 -18.53 -3.72
CA GLY A 86 5.21 -18.84 -4.47
C GLY A 86 5.81 -17.63 -5.18
N LEU A 87 5.59 -16.43 -4.65
CA LEU A 87 6.13 -15.17 -5.18
C LEU A 87 7.47 -14.84 -4.53
N GLY A 88 8.35 -14.16 -5.27
CA GLY A 88 9.67 -13.75 -4.79
C GLY A 88 10.10 -12.38 -5.32
N GLY A 89 11.35 -12.02 -5.03
CA GLY A 89 11.92 -10.76 -5.49
C GLY A 89 11.21 -9.53 -4.91
N GLU A 90 10.87 -8.59 -5.79
CA GLU A 90 10.28 -7.28 -5.45
C GLU A 90 8.82 -7.34 -4.98
N PHE A 91 8.15 -8.50 -5.06
CA PHE A 91 6.78 -8.63 -4.54
C PHE A 91 6.70 -8.37 -3.04
N VAL A 92 7.61 -8.94 -2.24
CA VAL A 92 7.59 -8.81 -0.77
C VAL A 92 7.70 -7.34 -0.37
N THR A 93 8.65 -6.62 -0.96
CA THR A 93 8.89 -5.21 -0.65
C THR A 93 7.76 -4.31 -1.15
N THR A 94 7.20 -4.61 -2.33
CA THR A 94 6.10 -3.83 -2.92
C THR A 94 4.78 -4.04 -2.17
N ILE A 95 4.48 -5.26 -1.72
CA ILE A 95 3.30 -5.54 -0.87
C ILE A 95 3.41 -4.76 0.43
N ALA A 96 4.53 -4.88 1.15
CA ALA A 96 4.72 -4.17 2.40
C ALA A 96 4.64 -2.64 2.21
N TYR A 97 5.22 -2.10 1.13
CA TYR A 97 5.11 -0.68 0.77
C TYR A 97 3.65 -0.25 0.52
N SER A 98 2.88 -1.05 -0.24
CA SER A 98 1.49 -0.75 -0.54
C SER A 98 0.61 -0.73 0.71
N ILE A 99 0.82 -1.69 1.62
CA ILE A 99 0.12 -1.76 2.91
C ILE A 99 0.45 -0.51 3.74
N ARG A 100 1.73 -0.18 3.96
CA ARG A 100 2.14 1.01 4.73
C ARG A 100 1.57 2.31 4.16
N GLY A 101 1.56 2.44 2.83
CA GLY A 101 0.99 3.60 2.15
C GLY A 101 -0.51 3.76 2.39
N GLN A 102 -1.25 2.66 2.36
CA GLN A 102 -2.69 2.65 2.69
C GLN A 102 -2.95 2.92 4.17
N LEU A 103 -2.16 2.32 5.07
CA LEU A 103 -2.27 2.56 6.52
C LEU A 103 -2.03 4.04 6.86
N SER A 104 -0.98 4.66 6.31
CA SER A 104 -0.71 6.10 6.49
C SER A 104 -1.84 7.00 5.98
N TRP A 105 -2.54 6.59 4.92
CA TRP A 105 -3.72 7.29 4.44
C TRP A 105 -4.93 7.09 5.36
N HIS A 106 -5.17 5.86 5.82
CA HIS A 106 -6.24 5.54 6.75
C HIS A 106 -6.05 6.24 8.10
N GLN A 107 -4.84 6.27 8.66
CA GLN A 107 -4.56 6.98 9.92
C GLN A 107 -5.00 8.45 9.90
N ARG A 108 -4.89 9.13 8.75
CA ARG A 108 -5.33 10.54 8.60
C ARG A 108 -6.83 10.70 8.39
N THR A 109 -7.49 9.70 7.81
CA THR A 109 -8.89 9.80 7.36
C THR A 109 -9.87 9.05 8.25
N TYR A 110 -9.39 8.11 9.07
CA TYR A 110 -10.21 7.21 9.86
C TYR A 110 -11.10 7.92 10.87
N ALA A 111 -10.56 8.94 11.56
CA ALA A 111 -11.33 9.78 12.50
C ALA A 111 -12.52 10.50 11.83
N PHE A 112 -12.48 10.65 10.51
CA PHE A 112 -13.52 11.28 9.70
C PHE A 112 -14.32 10.26 8.86
N SER A 113 -14.09 8.96 9.07
CA SER A 113 -14.80 7.91 8.34
C SER A 113 -16.25 7.84 8.82
N GLU A 114 -17.19 8.14 7.92
CA GLU A 114 -18.64 8.06 8.22
C GLU A 114 -19.15 6.61 8.29
N ASN A 115 -18.37 5.63 7.82
CA ASN A 115 -18.75 4.22 7.76
C ASN A 115 -17.58 3.31 8.19
N PRO A 116 -17.28 3.21 9.50
CA PRO A 116 -16.34 2.21 10.00
C PRO A 116 -16.87 0.78 9.76
N LEU A 117 -15.97 -0.21 9.77
CA LEU A 117 -16.38 -1.61 9.66
C LEU A 117 -17.18 -2.04 10.90
N PRO A 118 -18.24 -2.86 10.74
CA PRO A 118 -18.97 -3.39 11.87
C PRO A 118 -18.11 -4.38 12.66
N THR A 119 -18.39 -4.52 13.96
CA THR A 119 -17.77 -5.54 14.81
C THR A 119 -18.00 -6.94 14.25
N VAL A 120 -16.99 -7.82 14.34
CA VAL A 120 -17.13 -9.22 13.90
C VAL A 120 -18.01 -9.98 14.90
N GLU A 121 -19.30 -10.07 14.61
CA GLU A 121 -20.23 -10.91 15.39
C GLU A 121 -20.15 -12.38 14.98
N ILE A 122 -19.88 -12.63 13.70
CA ILE A 122 -19.77 -13.98 13.11
C ILE A 122 -18.39 -14.10 12.47
N ALA A 123 -17.57 -15.02 12.98
CA ALA A 123 -16.18 -15.21 12.54
C ALA A 123 -16.03 -15.79 11.12
N ILE A 124 -17.12 -16.27 10.52
CA ILE A 124 -17.13 -16.88 9.19
C ILE A 124 -17.76 -15.91 8.20
N ARG A 125 -16.95 -15.45 7.23
CA ARG A 125 -17.44 -14.65 6.11
C ARG A 125 -18.36 -15.49 5.23
N ASN A 126 -19.43 -14.87 4.70
CA ASN A 126 -20.34 -15.52 3.75
C ASN A 126 -19.55 -16.04 2.53
N THR A 127 -19.86 -17.24 2.05
CA THR A 127 -19.18 -17.88 0.91
C THR A 127 -19.23 -17.02 -0.36
N GLY A 128 -20.33 -16.33 -0.63
CA GLY A 128 -20.45 -15.47 -1.80
C GLY A 128 -19.52 -14.25 -1.77
N ASP A 129 -19.22 -13.76 -0.57
CA ASP A 129 -18.26 -12.67 -0.39
C ASP A 129 -16.84 -13.22 -0.35
N ALA A 130 -16.60 -14.35 0.32
CA ALA A 130 -15.28 -14.93 0.54
C ALA A 130 -14.46 -15.09 -0.75
N ASP A 131 -15.10 -15.45 -1.87
CA ASP A 131 -14.45 -15.57 -3.18
C ASP A 131 -13.82 -14.25 -3.68
N GLN A 132 -14.30 -13.10 -3.20
CA GLN A 132 -13.76 -11.77 -3.55
C GLN A 132 -12.66 -11.31 -2.59
N TRP A 133 -12.40 -12.05 -1.51
CA TRP A 133 -11.37 -11.74 -0.49
C TRP A 133 -10.17 -12.67 -0.60
N CYS A 134 -9.96 -13.29 -1.76
CA CYS A 134 -8.81 -14.13 -2.04
C CYS A 134 -7.83 -13.41 -2.99
N PRO A 135 -6.53 -13.74 -2.91
CA PRO A 135 -5.55 -13.22 -3.83
C PRO A 135 -5.76 -13.82 -5.23
N LEU A 136 -5.80 -12.95 -6.23
CA LEU A 136 -5.83 -13.27 -7.63
C LEU A 136 -4.48 -12.94 -8.27
N LEU A 137 -3.85 -13.95 -8.86
CA LEU A 137 -2.62 -13.81 -9.64
C LEU A 137 -2.90 -14.06 -11.11
N GLU A 138 -2.50 -13.11 -11.95
CA GLU A 138 -2.68 -13.19 -13.39
C GLU A 138 -1.37 -12.85 -14.10
N THR A 139 -1.02 -13.61 -15.13
CA THR A 139 0.03 -13.23 -16.08
C THR A 139 -0.61 -12.39 -17.18
N LEU A 140 -0.09 -11.20 -17.40
CA LEU A 140 -0.61 -10.24 -18.37
C LEU A 140 0.39 -10.01 -19.50
N THR A 141 -0.13 -9.67 -20.68
CA THR A 141 0.69 -9.18 -21.79
C THR A 141 1.20 -7.77 -21.50
N ASP A 142 2.26 -7.34 -22.18
CA ASP A 142 2.82 -5.99 -22.03
C ASP A 142 1.77 -4.89 -22.24
N ALA A 143 0.87 -5.07 -23.22
CA ALA A 143 -0.21 -4.12 -23.51
C ALA A 143 -1.25 -4.04 -22.37
N GLU A 144 -1.63 -5.19 -21.80
CA GLU A 144 -2.54 -5.25 -20.65
C GLU A 144 -1.87 -4.66 -19.40
N MET A 145 -0.59 -4.94 -19.23
CA MET A 145 0.21 -4.45 -18.11
C MET A 145 0.32 -2.93 -18.16
N GLU A 146 0.69 -2.38 -19.32
CA GLU A 146 0.81 -0.95 -19.52
C GLU A 146 -0.54 -0.24 -19.29
N LYS A 147 -1.64 -0.85 -19.76
CA LYS A 147 -2.99 -0.34 -19.49
C LYS A 147 -3.29 -0.30 -17.98
N LYS A 148 -3.05 -1.40 -17.25
CA LYS A 148 -3.30 -1.44 -15.80
C LYS A 148 -2.43 -0.44 -15.03
N ILE A 149 -1.14 -0.31 -15.36
CA ILE A 149 -0.22 0.65 -14.72
C ILE A 149 -0.70 2.09 -14.94
N ARG A 150 -1.12 2.44 -16.16
CA ARG A 150 -1.65 3.78 -16.47
C ARG A 150 -2.93 4.09 -15.68
N ASP A 151 -3.85 3.12 -15.59
CA ASP A 151 -5.08 3.29 -14.82
C ASP A 151 -4.81 3.40 -13.31
N GLN A 152 -3.84 2.64 -12.80
CA GLN A 152 -3.39 2.73 -11.41
C GLN A 152 -2.78 4.11 -11.11
N ASP A 153 -1.84 4.60 -11.92
CA ASP A 153 -1.22 5.91 -11.73
C ASP A 153 -2.27 7.04 -11.75
N ARG A 154 -3.25 6.97 -12.64
CA ARG A 154 -4.39 7.89 -12.66
C ARG A 154 -5.15 7.89 -11.34
N ASN A 155 -5.41 6.71 -10.77
CA ASN A 155 -6.10 6.60 -9.48
C ASN A 155 -5.25 7.07 -8.31
N THR A 156 -3.95 6.74 -8.27
CA THR A 156 -3.01 7.23 -7.24
C THR A 156 -2.92 8.75 -7.24
N ARG A 157 -2.84 9.39 -8.42
CA ARG A 157 -2.87 10.86 -8.54
C ARG A 157 -4.19 11.44 -8.03
N ARG A 158 -5.32 10.81 -8.32
CA ARG A 158 -6.64 11.22 -7.78
C ARG A 158 -6.67 11.13 -6.26
N MET A 159 -6.21 10.04 -5.68
CA MET A 159 -6.18 9.85 -4.22
C MET A 159 -5.24 10.82 -3.51
N ARG A 160 -4.05 11.09 -4.07
CA ARG A 160 -3.13 12.11 -3.54
C ARG A 160 -3.75 13.51 -3.54
N ARG A 161 -4.50 13.87 -4.60
CA ARG A 161 -5.23 15.14 -4.64
C ARG A 161 -6.27 15.22 -3.54
N LEU A 162 -7.09 14.17 -3.37
CA LEU A 162 -8.10 14.10 -2.31
C LEU A 162 -7.49 14.23 -0.92
N ALA A 163 -6.36 13.56 -0.66
CA ALA A 163 -5.64 13.65 0.61
C ALA A 163 -5.11 15.07 0.89
N ASN A 164 -4.68 15.81 -0.14
CA ASN A 164 -4.18 17.18 0.00
C ASN A 164 -5.32 18.23 0.08
N THR A 165 -6.52 17.91 -0.40
CA THR A 165 -7.71 18.77 -0.28
C THR A 165 -8.60 18.44 0.92
N ALA A 166 -8.30 17.36 1.65
CA ALA A 166 -8.95 17.09 2.92
C ALA A 166 -8.61 18.26 3.87
N PRO A 167 -9.60 18.97 4.39
CA PRO A 167 -9.33 20.20 5.11
C PRO A 167 -8.56 19.90 6.40
N SER A 168 -7.44 20.59 6.58
CA SER A 168 -6.73 20.65 7.84
C SER A 168 -7.56 21.48 8.81
N TRP A 169 -8.31 20.82 9.69
CA TRP A 169 -8.99 21.44 10.81
C TRP A 169 -8.29 21.04 12.10
#